data_AF-A0A2E8IEJ2-F1
#
_entry.id   AF-A0A2E8IEJ2-F1
#
_cell.length_a   1.000
_cell.length_b   1.000
_cell.length_c   1.000
_cell.angle_alpha   90.00
_cell.angle_beta   90.00
_cell.angle_gamma   90.00
#
_symmetry.space_group_name_H-M   'P 1'
#
loop_
_entity.id
_entity.type
_entity.pdbx_description
1 polymer ?
#
loop_
_entity_poly.entity_id
_entity_poly.type
_entity_poly.pdbx_seq_one_letter_code
_entity_poly.pdbx_strand_id
1 'polypeptide(L)'
;MSGNNEDKGNTPIIIMGCVLGFLSLCWYLFSVSINTAITSVAKINLEIIAALTEMGQFGELIANVFAPGISNEIIGTLKAKFYSTNPRFMDGSETILYLEFLGQNIRPFLVILMAVSFIRVYKEQKHRSLKKKYNLDDILKVGSQYNPHLNPVICQDLVKSDPDIGPLARDKSPLILAIENSLITVFDIDHIGNNTNRILTPVFGKKNIQKDETIVIKNSYTDTLEGLPLLHGRCVLNKEKAKTFFTEQLGPRYTGWKNMPLERRAFLAIAALFMKGVDSGGVAESIKLQRQINEDFSLKKVKKLTYLDENKINQILSENEALKTFQRLVNSHSYELTLITGFMEAARKKGKLYTSHMYWIKHTDRALWFTLENCGSQMPYSEAAAVRAHYLREENVQMGLDSPEIHSAIDGLEKFLGETEGWLAKVVNNNV
;
A
#
# COMPACT_ATOMS: atom_id res chain seq x y z
N MET A 1 10.72 11.76 -17.71
CA MET A 1 11.03 10.81 -18.79
C MET A 1 10.06 11.05 -19.95
N SER A 2 10.34 12.06 -20.76
CA SER A 2 9.65 12.34 -22.02
C SER A 2 10.75 12.50 -23.05
N GLY A 3 10.95 11.49 -23.88
CA GLY A 3 11.97 11.43 -24.91
C GLY A 3 11.82 10.12 -25.66
N ASN A 4 11.85 10.18 -26.99
CA ASN A 4 11.76 9.07 -27.95
C ASN A 4 10.36 8.63 -28.42
N ASN A 5 9.49 9.57 -28.78
CA ASN A 5 8.32 9.24 -29.61
C ASN A 5 8.41 9.75 -31.06
N GLU A 6 9.45 10.49 -31.46
CA GLU A 6 9.55 11.04 -32.83
C GLU A 6 10.14 10.05 -33.86
N ASP A 7 10.98 9.08 -33.47
CA ASP A 7 11.66 8.20 -34.44
C ASP A 7 10.85 6.96 -34.90
N LYS A 8 9.73 6.64 -34.25
CA LYS A 8 8.97 5.41 -34.55
C LYS A 8 8.15 5.49 -35.85
N GLY A 9 7.93 6.70 -36.39
CA GLY A 9 7.19 6.90 -37.63
C GLY A 9 7.99 6.54 -38.89
N ASN A 10 9.31 6.76 -38.87
CA ASN A 10 10.16 6.61 -40.06
C ASN A 10 10.78 5.21 -40.19
N THR A 11 10.90 4.45 -39.09
CA THR A 11 11.40 3.06 -39.11
C THR A 11 10.65 2.14 -40.09
N PRO A 12 9.31 2.12 -40.14
CA PRO A 12 8.60 1.25 -41.10
C PRO A 12 8.83 1.66 -42.56
N ILE A 13 9.00 2.96 -42.85
CA ILE A 13 9.24 3.45 -44.22
C ILE A 13 10.62 3.02 -44.72
N ILE A 14 11.64 3.11 -43.85
CA ILE A 14 13.01 2.67 -44.18
C ILE A 14 13.06 1.15 -44.39
N ILE A 15 12.39 0.38 -43.52
CA ILE A 15 12.30 -1.08 -43.66
C ILE A 15 11.62 -1.45 -44.98
N MET A 16 10.51 -0.78 -45.33
CA MET A 16 9.81 -0.99 -46.60
C MET A 16 10.73 -0.69 -47.80
N GLY A 17 11.48 0.42 -47.74
CA GLY A 17 12.45 0.79 -48.78
C GLY A 17 13.56 -0.25 -48.96
N CYS A 18 14.12 -0.76 -47.87
CA CYS A 18 15.15 -1.82 -47.90
C CYS A 18 14.60 -3.13 -48.49
N VAL A 19 13.36 -3.51 -48.14
CA VAL A 19 12.72 -4.71 -48.68
C VAL A 19 12.47 -4.57 -50.19
N LEU A 20 11.96 -3.43 -50.64
CA LEU A 20 11.74 -3.17 -52.07
C LEU A 20 13.06 -3.16 -52.86
N GLY A 21 14.11 -2.55 -52.31
CA GLY A 21 15.45 -2.57 -52.89
C GLY A 21 16.03 -3.98 -52.99
N PHE A 22 15.87 -4.78 -51.94
CA PHE A 22 16.30 -6.18 -51.94
C PHE A 22 15.54 -7.03 -52.96
N LEU A 23 14.22 -6.88 -53.07
CA LEU A 23 13.40 -7.60 -54.06
C LEU A 23 13.79 -7.22 -55.50
N SER A 24 14.08 -5.95 -55.76
CA SER A 24 14.55 -5.48 -57.06
C SER A 24 15.93 -6.06 -57.42
N LEU A 25 16.85 -6.11 -56.45
CA LEU A 25 18.17 -6.72 -56.63
C LEU A 25 18.08 -8.22 -56.90
N CYS A 26 17.24 -8.93 -56.15
CA CYS A 26 16.97 -10.36 -56.36
C CYS A 26 16.38 -10.63 -57.75
N TRP A 27 15.47 -9.78 -58.22
CA TRP A 27 14.92 -9.88 -59.57
C TRP A 27 16.01 -9.69 -60.64
N TYR A 28 16.86 -8.66 -60.49
CA TYR A 28 17.94 -8.40 -61.44
C TYR A 28 18.93 -9.57 -61.56
N LEU A 29 19.33 -10.15 -60.42
CA LEU A 29 20.34 -11.22 -60.38
C LEU A 29 19.78 -12.61 -60.72
N PHE A 30 18.52 -12.89 -60.40
CA PHE A 30 17.96 -14.25 -60.44
C PHE A 30 16.65 -14.38 -61.23
N SER A 31 16.28 -13.39 -62.06
CA SER A 31 15.03 -13.38 -62.85
C SER A 31 14.74 -14.70 -63.58
N VAL A 32 15.74 -15.31 -64.22
CA VAL A 32 15.58 -16.59 -64.94
C VAL A 32 15.19 -17.72 -63.99
N SER A 33 15.90 -17.85 -62.86
CA SER A 33 15.61 -18.86 -61.84
C SER A 33 14.24 -18.63 -61.18
N ILE A 34 13.91 -17.37 -60.91
CA ILE A 34 12.61 -16.97 -60.34
C ILE A 34 11.47 -17.35 -61.31
N ASN A 35 11.61 -17.03 -62.60
CA ASN A 35 10.61 -17.37 -63.62
C ASN A 35 10.46 -18.89 -63.80
N THR A 36 11.56 -19.66 -63.75
CA THR A 36 11.47 -21.13 -63.77
C THR A 36 10.75 -21.71 -62.56
N ALA A 37 10.92 -21.10 -61.38
CA ALA A 37 10.22 -21.52 -60.18
C ALA A 37 8.72 -21.15 -60.25
N ILE A 38 8.40 -19.92 -60.64
CA ILE A 38 7.01 -19.44 -60.78
C ILE A 38 6.23 -20.30 -61.77
N THR A 39 6.81 -20.59 -62.95
CA THR A 39 6.16 -21.41 -63.97
C THR A 39 5.99 -22.86 -63.54
N SER A 40 6.97 -23.45 -62.87
CA SER A 40 6.87 -24.81 -62.32
C SER A 40 5.76 -24.91 -61.27
N VAL A 41 5.68 -23.95 -60.34
CA VAL A 41 4.65 -23.92 -59.29
C VAL A 41 3.26 -23.64 -59.89
N ALA A 42 3.17 -22.75 -60.88
CA ALA A 42 1.91 -22.47 -61.58
C ALA A 42 1.38 -23.69 -62.34
N LYS A 43 2.26 -24.50 -62.95
CA LYS A 43 1.89 -25.78 -63.60
C LYS A 43 1.32 -26.78 -62.59
N ILE A 44 2.02 -27.00 -61.48
CA ILE A 44 1.56 -27.91 -60.41
C ILE A 44 0.21 -27.45 -59.85
N ASN A 45 0.04 -26.15 -59.59
CA ASN A 45 -1.24 -25.61 -59.11
C ASN A 45 -2.37 -25.76 -60.13
N LEU A 46 -2.08 -25.58 -61.42
CA LEU A 46 -3.07 -25.79 -62.48
C LEU A 46 -3.51 -27.27 -62.58
N GLU A 47 -2.59 -28.21 -62.36
CA GLU A 47 -2.92 -29.64 -62.29
C GLU A 47 -3.79 -29.97 -61.08
N ILE A 48 -3.51 -29.36 -59.92
CA ILE A 48 -4.34 -29.52 -58.72
C ILE A 48 -5.76 -28.98 -58.97
N ILE A 49 -5.89 -27.80 -59.57
CA ILE A 49 -7.20 -27.21 -59.90
C ILE A 49 -7.94 -28.09 -60.92
N ALA A 50 -7.25 -28.59 -61.95
CA ALA A 50 -7.85 -29.48 -62.94
C ALA A 50 -8.32 -30.80 -62.31
N ALA A 51 -7.53 -31.39 -61.40
CA ALA A 51 -7.94 -32.57 -60.67
C ALA A 51 -9.16 -32.29 -59.79
N LEU A 52 -9.23 -31.12 -59.14
CA LEU A 52 -10.39 -30.72 -58.34
C LEU A 52 -11.65 -30.52 -59.19
N THR A 53 -11.56 -29.92 -60.38
CA THR A 53 -12.74 -29.74 -61.24
C THR A 53 -13.23 -31.05 -61.87
N GLU A 54 -12.37 -32.06 -62.00
CA GLU A 54 -12.73 -33.41 -62.44
C GLU A 54 -13.45 -34.24 -61.35
N MET A 55 -13.39 -33.84 -60.08
CA MET A 55 -14.00 -34.55 -58.94
C MET A 55 -15.50 -34.26 -58.73
N GLY A 56 -16.19 -33.74 -59.74
CA GLY A 56 -17.63 -33.44 -59.70
C GLY A 56 -18.00 -32.14 -58.97
N GLN A 57 -19.30 -31.95 -58.67
CA GLN A 57 -19.85 -30.67 -58.17
C GLN A 57 -19.17 -30.12 -56.91
N PHE A 58 -18.76 -31.00 -55.99
CA PHE A 58 -18.07 -30.59 -54.76
C PHE A 58 -16.64 -30.10 -55.03
N GLY A 59 -15.94 -30.74 -55.95
CA GLY A 59 -14.59 -30.35 -56.35
C GLY A 59 -14.59 -29.03 -57.13
N GLU A 60 -15.61 -28.79 -57.95
CA GLU A 60 -15.82 -27.51 -58.65
C GLU A 60 -16.08 -26.35 -57.67
N LEU A 61 -16.83 -26.59 -56.59
CA LEU A 61 -17.07 -25.58 -55.56
C LEU A 61 -15.77 -25.20 -54.82
N ILE A 62 -14.91 -26.18 -54.54
CA ILE A 62 -13.60 -25.93 -53.93
C ILE A 62 -12.66 -25.21 -54.90
N ALA A 63 -12.62 -25.64 -56.17
CA ALA A 63 -11.80 -25.00 -57.20
C ALA A 63 -12.18 -23.52 -57.38
N ASN A 64 -13.47 -23.19 -57.35
CA ASN A 64 -13.96 -21.81 -57.43
C ASN A 64 -13.53 -20.92 -56.25
N VAL A 65 -13.28 -21.48 -55.07
CA VAL A 65 -12.76 -20.73 -53.91
C VAL A 65 -11.29 -20.34 -54.10
N PHE A 66 -10.49 -21.22 -54.72
CA PHE A 66 -9.06 -20.99 -54.93
C PHE A 66 -8.76 -20.24 -56.24
N ALA A 67 -9.56 -20.46 -57.28
CA ALA A 67 -9.39 -19.84 -58.60
C ALA A 67 -10.77 -19.43 -59.19
N PRO A 68 -11.33 -18.30 -58.75
CA PRO A 68 -12.66 -17.87 -59.16
C PRO A 68 -12.71 -17.54 -60.66
N GLY A 69 -13.67 -18.12 -61.38
CA GLY A 69 -13.93 -17.83 -62.80
C GLY A 69 -13.15 -18.68 -63.81
N ILE A 70 -12.44 -19.71 -63.36
CA ILE A 70 -11.75 -20.66 -64.24
C ILE A 70 -12.65 -21.85 -64.52
N SER A 71 -13.25 -21.88 -65.72
CA SER A 71 -14.04 -23.02 -66.21
C SER A 71 -13.15 -24.10 -66.84
N ASN A 72 -13.68 -25.33 -66.98
CA ASN A 72 -12.95 -26.46 -67.58
C ASN A 72 -12.39 -26.18 -68.99
N GLU A 73 -13.06 -25.33 -69.78
CA GLU A 73 -12.58 -24.91 -71.11
C GLU A 73 -11.35 -23.99 -71.00
N ILE A 74 -11.36 -23.07 -70.04
CA ILE A 74 -10.26 -22.14 -69.78
C ILE A 74 -9.03 -22.90 -69.25
N ILE A 75 -9.23 -23.95 -68.43
CA ILE A 75 -8.13 -24.81 -67.94
C ILE A 75 -7.36 -25.44 -69.10
N GLY A 76 -8.05 -25.92 -70.15
CA GLY A 76 -7.40 -26.47 -71.34
C GLY A 76 -6.50 -25.45 -72.05
N THR A 77 -7.00 -24.22 -72.22
CA THR A 77 -6.21 -23.13 -72.83
C THR A 77 -5.04 -22.68 -71.95
N LEU A 78 -5.23 -22.65 -70.63
CA LEU A 78 -4.18 -22.33 -69.66
C LEU A 78 -3.09 -23.41 -69.61
N LYS A 79 -3.46 -24.69 -69.70
CA LYS A 79 -2.50 -25.80 -69.80
C LYS A 79 -1.63 -25.62 -71.05
N ALA A 80 -2.24 -25.39 -72.21
CA ALA A 80 -1.51 -25.16 -73.45
C ALA A 80 -0.54 -23.97 -73.34
N LYS A 81 -0.99 -22.86 -72.73
CA LYS A 81 -0.17 -21.66 -72.53
C LYS A 81 0.97 -21.88 -71.53
N PHE A 82 0.71 -22.53 -70.40
CA PHE A 82 1.71 -22.73 -69.33
C PHE A 82 2.78 -23.73 -69.75
N TYR A 83 2.42 -24.78 -70.49
CA TYR A 83 3.38 -25.77 -70.98
C TYR A 83 4.23 -25.28 -72.16
N SER A 84 3.71 -24.37 -72.98
CA SER A 84 4.45 -23.78 -74.11
C SER A 84 5.33 -22.57 -73.74
N THR A 85 5.15 -21.99 -72.56
CA THR A 85 5.92 -20.82 -72.12
C THR A 85 7.37 -21.19 -71.78
N ASN A 86 8.33 -20.48 -72.37
CA ASN A 86 9.75 -20.63 -72.07
C ASN A 86 10.18 -19.63 -70.97
N PRO A 87 10.58 -20.09 -69.77
CA PRO A 87 10.89 -19.21 -68.64
C PRO A 87 12.05 -18.22 -68.86
N ARG A 88 12.92 -18.48 -69.84
CA ARG A 88 14.10 -17.64 -70.13
C ARG A 88 13.75 -16.36 -70.89
N PHE A 89 12.61 -16.32 -71.58
CA PHE A 89 12.17 -15.20 -72.42
C PHE A 89 10.83 -14.60 -71.97
N MET A 90 10.38 -14.92 -70.75
CA MET A 90 9.16 -14.35 -70.21
C MET A 90 9.30 -12.84 -70.01
N ASP A 91 8.34 -12.09 -70.53
CA ASP A 91 8.24 -10.66 -70.28
C ASP A 91 7.74 -10.37 -68.84
N GLY A 92 7.98 -9.15 -68.35
CA GLY A 92 7.52 -8.73 -67.03
C GLY A 92 6.00 -8.80 -66.89
N SER A 93 5.26 -8.48 -67.97
CA SER A 93 3.81 -8.57 -68.02
C SER A 93 3.30 -10.01 -67.88
N GLU A 94 3.96 -10.95 -68.55
CA GLU A 94 3.65 -12.37 -68.43
C GLU A 94 3.93 -12.88 -67.02
N THR A 95 5.07 -12.51 -66.44
CA THR A 95 5.42 -12.88 -65.05
C THR A 95 4.35 -12.42 -64.05
N ILE A 96 3.86 -11.17 -64.20
CA ILE A 96 2.80 -10.63 -63.34
C ILE A 96 1.51 -11.46 -63.46
N LEU A 97 1.15 -11.89 -64.68
CA LEU A 97 -0.02 -12.74 -64.89
C LEU A 97 0.11 -14.10 -64.17
N TYR A 98 1.27 -14.74 -64.23
CA TYR A 98 1.53 -15.99 -63.51
C TYR A 98 1.49 -15.78 -61.98
N LEU A 99 2.03 -14.66 -61.49
CA LEU A 99 1.98 -14.30 -60.07
C LEU A 99 0.56 -13.96 -59.61
N GLU A 100 -0.26 -13.34 -60.44
CA GLU A 100 -1.67 -13.06 -60.13
C GLU A 100 -2.45 -14.38 -60.00
N PHE A 101 -2.25 -15.32 -60.91
CA PHE A 101 -2.84 -16.66 -60.83
C PHE A 101 -2.43 -17.39 -59.54
N LEU A 102 -1.13 -17.38 -59.20
CA LEU A 102 -0.64 -17.96 -57.94
C LEU A 102 -1.19 -17.21 -56.71
N GLY A 103 -1.28 -15.89 -56.79
CA GLY A 103 -1.80 -15.03 -55.74
C GLY A 103 -3.27 -15.31 -55.42
N GLN A 104 -4.11 -15.54 -56.44
CA GLN A 104 -5.51 -15.91 -56.25
C GLN A 104 -5.67 -17.19 -55.41
N ASN A 105 -4.84 -18.20 -55.68
CA ASN A 105 -4.85 -19.46 -54.93
C ASN A 105 -4.41 -19.32 -53.46
N ILE A 106 -3.58 -18.33 -53.14
CA ILE A 106 -3.07 -18.10 -51.78
C ILE A 106 -4.04 -17.21 -50.95
N ARG A 107 -4.89 -16.40 -51.60
CA ARG A 107 -5.80 -15.45 -50.94
C ARG A 107 -6.69 -16.09 -49.85
N PRO A 108 -7.33 -17.26 -50.05
CA PRO A 108 -8.16 -17.87 -49.01
C PRO A 108 -7.39 -18.16 -47.72
N PHE A 109 -6.13 -18.60 -47.83
CA PHE A 109 -5.27 -18.84 -46.66
C PHE A 109 -4.89 -17.55 -45.95
N LEU A 110 -4.63 -16.47 -46.68
CA LEU A 110 -4.37 -15.16 -46.10
C LEU A 110 -5.58 -14.60 -45.33
N VAL A 111 -6.79 -14.79 -45.86
CA VAL A 111 -8.02 -14.39 -45.15
C VAL A 111 -8.17 -15.16 -43.84
N ILE A 112 -7.90 -16.47 -43.84
CA ILE A 112 -7.91 -17.29 -42.62
C ILE A 112 -6.85 -16.79 -41.62
N LEU A 113 -5.62 -16.55 -42.08
CA LEU A 113 -4.54 -16.02 -41.23
C LEU A 113 -4.87 -14.64 -40.64
N MET A 114 -5.47 -13.76 -41.44
CA MET A 114 -5.94 -12.45 -40.97
C MET A 114 -7.06 -12.60 -39.94
N ALA A 115 -8.02 -13.49 -40.17
CA ALA A 115 -9.09 -13.76 -39.21
C ALA A 115 -8.54 -14.33 -37.89
N VAL A 116 -7.63 -15.30 -37.95
CA VAL A 116 -6.95 -15.87 -36.77
C VAL A 116 -6.15 -14.80 -36.03
N SER A 117 -5.39 -13.99 -36.76
CA SER A 117 -4.60 -12.88 -36.18
C SER A 117 -5.50 -11.84 -35.53
N PHE A 118 -6.61 -11.47 -36.18
CA PHE A 118 -7.60 -10.57 -35.64
C PHE A 118 -8.23 -11.13 -34.36
N ILE A 119 -8.66 -12.39 -34.35
CA ILE A 119 -9.22 -13.04 -33.16
C ILE A 119 -8.21 -13.05 -32.01
N ARG A 120 -6.94 -13.37 -32.32
CA ARG A 120 -5.86 -13.39 -31.32
C ARG A 120 -5.66 -12.00 -30.73
N VAL A 121 -5.46 -10.98 -31.57
CA VAL A 121 -5.30 -9.59 -31.13
C VAL A 121 -6.53 -9.13 -30.32
N TYR A 122 -7.73 -9.45 -30.79
CA TYR A 122 -8.99 -9.09 -30.14
C TYR A 122 -9.14 -9.73 -28.74
N LYS A 123 -8.69 -10.98 -28.57
CA LYS A 123 -8.66 -11.66 -27.27
C LYS A 123 -7.57 -11.13 -26.34
N GLU A 124 -6.42 -10.75 -26.88
CA GLU A 124 -5.25 -10.26 -26.12
C GLU A 124 -5.35 -8.78 -25.72
N GLN A 125 -6.38 -8.04 -26.16
CA GLN A 125 -6.58 -6.65 -25.76
C GLN A 125 -6.81 -6.48 -24.25
N LYS A 126 -5.76 -6.04 -23.55
CA LYS A 126 -5.71 -5.74 -22.11
C LYS A 126 -6.83 -4.79 -21.63
N HIS A 127 -7.34 -3.90 -22.49
CA HIS A 127 -8.39 -2.97 -22.08
C HIS A 127 -9.74 -3.68 -21.81
N ARG A 128 -9.98 -4.81 -22.47
CA ARG A 128 -11.17 -5.65 -22.25
C ARG A 128 -11.02 -6.63 -21.11
N SER A 129 -9.84 -6.81 -20.53
CA SER A 129 -9.67 -7.65 -19.34
C SER A 129 -10.16 -6.95 -18.07
N LEU A 130 -10.28 -5.61 -18.08
CA LEU A 130 -10.78 -4.78 -16.97
C LEU A 130 -12.31 -4.70 -16.96
N LYS A 131 -13.00 -5.84 -16.86
CA LYS A 131 -14.49 -5.89 -16.83
C LYS A 131 -15.11 -5.70 -15.45
N LYS A 132 -14.33 -5.93 -14.39
CA LYS A 132 -14.84 -5.96 -13.02
C LYS A 132 -14.92 -4.54 -12.48
N LYS A 133 -16.14 -4.08 -12.17
CA LYS A 133 -16.36 -2.95 -11.28
C LYS A 133 -16.16 -3.46 -9.86
N TYR A 134 -15.28 -2.82 -9.10
CA TYR A 134 -15.02 -3.15 -7.71
C TYR A 134 -15.69 -2.09 -6.83
N ASN A 135 -16.42 -2.54 -5.82
CA ASN A 135 -16.80 -1.67 -4.69
C ASN A 135 -15.64 -1.61 -3.68
N LEU A 136 -15.70 -0.66 -2.74
CA LEU A 136 -14.66 -0.52 -1.71
C LEU A 136 -14.43 -1.85 -0.96
N ASP A 137 -15.51 -2.55 -0.59
CA ASP A 137 -15.43 -3.85 0.08
C ASP A 137 -14.76 -4.94 -0.78
N ASP A 138 -14.99 -4.92 -2.09
CA ASP A 138 -14.34 -5.85 -3.00
C ASP A 138 -12.84 -5.55 -3.12
N ILE A 139 -12.47 -4.27 -3.16
CA ILE A 139 -11.06 -3.82 -3.16
C ILE A 139 -10.41 -4.22 -1.85
N LEU A 140 -11.06 -4.02 -0.70
CA LEU A 140 -10.52 -4.40 0.60
C LEU A 140 -10.33 -5.91 0.71
N LYS A 141 -11.29 -6.71 0.22
CA LYS A 141 -11.20 -8.18 0.23
C LYS A 141 -10.11 -8.73 -0.68
N VAL A 142 -9.87 -8.11 -1.83
CA VAL A 142 -8.75 -8.47 -2.71
C VAL A 142 -7.44 -7.95 -2.13
N GLY A 143 -7.44 -6.71 -1.65
CA GLY A 143 -6.29 -6.02 -1.08
C GLY A 143 -5.75 -6.69 0.17
N SER A 144 -6.62 -7.22 1.04
CA SER A 144 -6.22 -7.94 2.26
C SER A 144 -5.36 -9.17 1.99
N GLN A 145 -5.58 -9.85 0.85
CA GLN A 145 -4.78 -11.00 0.43
C GLN A 145 -3.33 -10.62 0.11
N TYR A 146 -3.12 -9.43 -0.46
CA TYR A 146 -1.79 -8.92 -0.80
C TYR A 146 -1.14 -8.12 0.34
N ASN A 147 -1.98 -7.47 1.14
CA ASN A 147 -1.62 -6.56 2.23
C ASN A 147 -2.32 -6.96 3.54
N PRO A 148 -1.84 -8.01 4.23
CA PRO A 148 -2.50 -8.51 5.44
C PRO A 148 -2.55 -7.50 6.59
N HIS A 149 -1.69 -6.49 6.61
CA HIS A 149 -1.72 -5.43 7.61
C HIS A 149 -3.04 -4.64 7.66
N LEU A 150 -3.87 -4.75 6.62
CA LEU A 150 -5.22 -4.16 6.59
C LEU A 150 -6.25 -5.01 7.35
N ASN A 151 -5.97 -6.30 7.61
CA ASN A 151 -6.91 -7.23 8.24
C ASN A 151 -7.48 -6.72 9.58
N PRO A 152 -6.67 -6.16 10.51
CA PRO A 152 -7.20 -5.64 11.76
C PRO A 152 -8.26 -4.55 11.59
N VAL A 153 -8.14 -3.75 10.52
CA VAL A 153 -9.02 -2.62 10.22
C VAL A 153 -10.25 -3.11 9.45
N ILE A 154 -10.08 -3.98 8.45
CA ILE A 154 -11.17 -4.52 7.63
C ILE A 154 -12.18 -5.33 8.46
N CYS A 155 -11.76 -5.90 9.58
CA CYS A 155 -12.67 -6.67 10.44
C CYS A 155 -13.76 -5.81 11.12
N GLN A 156 -13.68 -4.47 11.09
CA GLN A 156 -14.66 -3.57 11.71
C GLN A 156 -15.17 -2.52 10.71
N ASP A 157 -16.44 -2.13 10.86
CA ASP A 157 -17.00 -1.01 10.11
C ASP A 157 -16.79 0.30 10.90
N LEU A 158 -15.64 0.94 10.67
CA LEU A 158 -15.24 2.16 11.36
C LEU A 158 -16.12 3.37 11.06
N VAL A 159 -16.86 3.36 9.95
CA VAL A 159 -17.72 4.48 9.55
C VAL A 159 -18.97 4.53 10.43
N LYS A 160 -19.43 3.37 10.92
CA LYS A 160 -20.61 3.27 11.80
C LYS A 160 -20.27 3.37 13.29
N SER A 161 -19.03 3.09 13.67
CA SER A 161 -18.60 3.19 15.07
C SER A 161 -18.35 4.64 15.49
N ASP A 162 -18.62 4.94 16.76
CA ASP A 162 -18.21 6.21 17.37
C ASP A 162 -16.67 6.31 17.37
N PRO A 163 -16.08 7.42 16.88
CA PRO A 163 -14.63 7.56 16.74
C PRO A 163 -13.88 7.64 18.07
N ASP A 164 -14.56 7.94 19.18
CA ASP A 164 -13.94 8.13 20.50
C ASP A 164 -14.16 6.95 21.45
N ILE A 165 -14.87 5.90 20.98
CA ILE A 165 -15.22 4.72 21.78
C ILE A 165 -14.56 3.45 21.20
N GLY A 166 -14.07 2.60 22.09
CA GLY A 166 -13.57 1.27 21.78
C GLY A 166 -12.06 1.20 21.53
N PRO A 167 -11.54 0.02 21.14
CA PRO A 167 -10.10 -0.22 21.01
C PRO A 167 -9.42 0.68 19.96
N LEU A 168 -10.16 1.02 18.90
CA LEU A 168 -9.67 1.84 17.80
C LEU A 168 -9.96 3.33 17.97
N ALA A 169 -10.43 3.77 19.15
CA ALA A 169 -10.70 5.17 19.44
C ALA A 169 -9.52 6.09 19.08
N ARG A 170 -9.83 7.31 18.65
CA ARG A 170 -8.86 8.38 18.39
C ARG A 170 -8.04 8.71 19.65
N ASP A 171 -6.94 9.43 19.47
CA ASP A 171 -6.19 10.00 20.58
C ASP A 171 -7.04 10.99 21.38
N LYS A 172 -6.78 11.05 22.69
CA LYS A 172 -7.46 12.00 23.56
C LYS A 172 -6.82 13.38 23.46
N SER A 173 -7.64 14.40 23.22
CA SER A 173 -7.20 15.79 23.34
C SER A 173 -6.62 16.06 24.73
N PRO A 174 -5.54 16.87 24.86
CA PRO A 174 -4.93 17.17 26.15
C PRO A 174 -5.93 17.69 27.21
N LEU A 175 -6.94 18.46 26.81
CA LEU A 175 -7.98 18.95 27.73
C LEU A 175 -8.89 17.81 28.22
N ILE A 176 -9.34 16.94 27.31
CA ILE A 176 -10.20 15.80 27.67
C ILE A 176 -9.43 14.87 28.59
N LEU A 177 -8.17 14.57 28.25
CA LEU A 177 -7.29 13.77 29.09
C LEU A 177 -7.12 14.37 30.48
N ALA A 178 -6.96 15.70 30.56
CA ALA A 178 -6.81 16.41 31.82
C ALA A 178 -8.07 16.36 32.69
N ILE A 179 -9.26 16.43 32.10
CA ILE A 179 -10.54 16.31 32.81
C ILE A 179 -10.74 14.88 33.32
N GLU A 180 -10.56 13.88 32.46
CA GLU A 180 -10.76 12.46 32.82
C GLU A 180 -9.85 12.01 33.97
N ASN A 181 -8.61 12.51 34.00
CA ASN A 181 -7.64 12.19 35.06
C ASN A 181 -7.64 13.21 36.21
N SER A 182 -8.61 14.13 36.25
CA SER A 182 -8.75 15.14 37.31
C SER A 182 -7.48 15.99 37.53
N LEU A 183 -6.78 16.32 36.43
CA LEU A 183 -5.54 17.12 36.43
C LEU A 183 -5.81 18.61 36.53
N ILE A 184 -7.02 19.05 36.13
CA ILE A 184 -7.42 20.45 36.16
C ILE A 184 -8.53 20.69 37.17
N THR A 185 -8.51 21.87 37.76
CA THR A 185 -9.60 22.45 38.54
C THR A 185 -10.06 23.75 37.90
N VAL A 186 -11.28 24.19 38.19
CA VAL A 186 -11.92 25.30 37.48
C VAL A 186 -12.46 26.31 38.49
N PHE A 187 -12.23 27.60 38.28
CA PHE A 187 -12.86 28.64 39.10
C PHE A 187 -14.35 28.76 38.80
N ASP A 188 -15.19 28.86 39.82
CA ASP A 188 -16.62 29.17 39.67
C ASP A 188 -16.81 30.62 39.18
N ILE A 189 -17.92 30.91 38.50
CA ILE A 189 -18.20 32.24 37.92
C ILE A 189 -19.29 32.98 38.69
N ASP A 190 -19.09 34.27 38.89
CA ASP A 190 -20.14 35.16 39.38
C ASP A 190 -21.20 35.45 38.30
N HIS A 191 -22.33 36.03 38.70
CA HIS A 191 -23.38 36.51 37.78
C HIS A 191 -22.88 37.51 36.70
N ILE A 192 -21.71 38.11 36.93
CA ILE A 192 -21.06 39.09 36.03
C ILE A 192 -20.05 38.39 35.08
N GLY A 193 -19.73 37.12 35.32
CA GLY A 193 -18.77 36.34 34.51
C GLY A 193 -17.32 36.42 34.98
N ASN A 194 -17.06 36.96 36.18
CA ASN A 194 -15.73 36.97 36.79
C ASN A 194 -15.44 35.67 37.54
N ASN A 195 -14.16 35.29 37.59
CA ASN A 195 -13.71 34.12 38.36
C ASN A 195 -13.79 34.41 39.85
N THR A 196 -14.48 33.53 40.58
CA THR A 196 -14.55 33.54 42.04
C THR A 196 -13.44 32.71 42.66
N ASN A 197 -13.27 32.80 43.97
CA ASN A 197 -12.32 31.96 44.72
C ASN A 197 -12.77 30.51 44.93
N ARG A 198 -14.00 30.15 44.50
CA ARG A 198 -14.51 28.78 44.64
C ARG A 198 -13.94 27.90 43.53
N ILE A 199 -13.36 26.76 43.91
CA ILE A 199 -12.72 25.82 42.99
C ILE A 199 -13.64 24.61 42.80
N LEU A 200 -13.83 24.22 41.54
CA LEU A 200 -14.65 23.08 41.13
C LEU A 200 -13.83 22.06 40.35
N THR A 201 -14.17 20.78 40.47
CA THR A 201 -13.57 19.72 39.67
C THR A 201 -14.48 19.39 38.47
N PRO A 202 -14.01 19.52 37.22
CA PRO A 202 -14.81 19.19 36.05
C PRO A 202 -14.91 17.67 35.86
N VAL A 203 -16.12 17.19 35.55
CA VAL A 203 -16.40 15.78 35.26
C VAL A 203 -17.31 15.68 34.04
N PHE A 204 -17.12 14.67 33.19
CA PHE A 204 -17.98 14.49 32.03
C PHE A 204 -19.36 13.91 32.38
N GLY A 205 -20.43 14.47 31.80
CA GLY A 205 -21.79 13.96 31.94
C GLY A 205 -22.77 14.51 30.89
N LYS A 206 -24.06 14.17 31.01
CA LYS A 206 -25.06 14.43 29.97
C LYS A 206 -25.61 15.86 29.94
N LYS A 207 -25.63 16.53 31.09
CA LYS A 207 -26.18 17.88 31.28
C LYS A 207 -25.24 18.67 32.17
N ASN A 208 -25.25 20.00 32.00
CA ASN A 208 -24.54 20.88 32.90
C ASN A 208 -25.23 20.92 34.27
N ILE A 209 -24.57 20.35 35.28
CA ILE A 209 -25.07 20.34 36.66
C ILE A 209 -23.88 20.68 37.57
N GLN A 210 -24.04 21.73 38.36
CA GLN A 210 -23.12 22.05 39.44
C GLN A 210 -23.63 21.41 40.72
N LYS A 211 -22.81 20.54 41.34
CA LYS A 211 -23.08 19.96 42.66
C LYS A 211 -21.89 20.19 43.55
N ASP A 212 -22.09 20.94 44.63
CA ASP A 212 -21.13 21.25 45.70
C ASP A 212 -19.71 21.64 45.21
N GLU A 213 -18.87 20.66 44.88
CA GLU A 213 -17.46 20.86 44.46
C GLU A 213 -17.18 20.36 43.03
N THR A 214 -18.20 19.93 42.29
CA THR A 214 -18.07 19.34 40.95
C THR A 214 -18.92 20.08 39.92
N ILE A 215 -18.37 20.23 38.72
CA ILE A 215 -19.09 20.74 37.55
C ILE A 215 -19.18 19.63 36.50
N VAL A 216 -20.41 19.21 36.20
CA VAL A 216 -20.66 18.18 35.18
C VAL A 216 -20.78 18.87 33.83
N ILE A 217 -20.00 18.45 32.84
CA ILE A 217 -19.93 19.09 31.51
C ILE A 217 -20.07 18.05 30.42
N LYS A 218 -20.71 18.40 29.31
CA LYS A 218 -20.81 17.53 28.14
C LYS A 218 -19.49 17.50 27.38
N ASN A 219 -19.06 16.30 26.97
CA ASN A 219 -17.87 16.14 26.13
C ASN A 219 -18.17 16.58 24.68
N SER A 220 -18.25 17.89 24.46
CA SER A 220 -18.46 18.50 23.15
C SER A 220 -17.75 19.84 23.07
N TYR A 221 -17.02 20.07 21.98
CA TYR A 221 -16.42 21.37 21.66
C TYR A 221 -17.42 22.34 21.02
N THR A 222 -18.51 21.84 20.42
CA THR A 222 -19.47 22.66 19.67
C THR A 222 -20.57 23.24 20.54
N ASP A 223 -20.83 22.63 21.69
CA ASP A 223 -21.91 23.02 22.59
C ASP A 223 -21.43 24.14 23.52
N THR A 224 -21.82 25.37 23.24
CA THR A 224 -21.40 26.55 24.02
C THR A 224 -22.12 26.69 25.35
N LEU A 225 -23.29 26.05 25.51
CA LEU A 225 -24.13 26.18 26.70
C LEU A 225 -23.87 25.08 27.73
N GLU A 226 -23.50 23.87 27.28
CA GLU A 226 -23.30 22.72 28.15
C GLU A 226 -21.93 22.02 27.97
N GLY A 227 -21.10 22.48 27.03
CA GLY A 227 -19.85 21.82 26.63
C GLY A 227 -18.56 22.42 27.17
N LEU A 228 -17.44 21.99 26.59
CA LEU A 228 -16.08 22.37 26.96
C LEU A 228 -15.79 23.90 26.91
N PRO A 229 -16.39 24.71 26.01
CA PRO A 229 -16.15 26.16 25.99
C PRO A 229 -16.43 26.88 27.31
N LEU A 230 -17.27 26.32 28.18
CA LEU A 230 -17.55 26.87 29.52
C LEU A 230 -16.33 26.92 30.45
N LEU A 231 -15.30 26.12 30.16
CA LEU A 231 -14.07 26.02 30.93
C LEU A 231 -12.99 27.02 30.48
N HIS A 232 -13.19 27.68 29.35
CA HIS A 232 -12.18 28.54 28.75
C HIS A 232 -11.79 29.70 29.68
N GLY A 233 -10.48 29.92 29.87
CA GLY A 233 -9.93 30.95 30.75
C GLY A 233 -10.18 30.76 32.25
N ARG A 234 -10.60 29.56 32.68
CA ARG A 234 -10.99 29.27 34.08
C ARG A 234 -10.21 28.12 34.72
N CYS A 235 -9.44 27.38 33.93
CA CYS A 235 -8.75 26.19 34.41
C CYS A 235 -7.47 26.53 35.18
N VAL A 236 -7.13 25.68 36.15
CA VAL A 236 -5.87 25.66 36.88
C VAL A 236 -5.34 24.25 36.82
N LEU A 237 -4.08 24.10 36.39
CA LEU A 237 -3.42 22.80 36.31
C LEU A 237 -2.83 22.42 37.67
N ASN A 238 -3.17 21.24 38.18
CA ASN A 238 -2.52 20.67 39.35
C ASN A 238 -1.27 19.90 38.93
N LYS A 239 -0.10 20.52 39.15
CA LYS A 239 1.21 19.94 38.75
C LYS A 239 1.54 18.65 39.49
N GLU A 240 1.12 18.49 40.74
CA GLU A 240 1.38 17.28 41.54
C GLU A 240 0.60 16.08 40.99
N LYS A 241 -0.69 16.26 40.72
CA LYS A 241 -1.51 15.22 40.07
C LYS A 241 -1.01 14.89 38.68
N ALA A 242 -0.62 15.91 37.91
CA ALA A 242 -0.03 15.72 36.59
C ALA A 242 1.27 14.89 36.67
N LYS A 243 2.11 15.14 37.67
CA LYS A 243 3.33 14.34 37.92
C LYS A 243 3.01 12.88 38.21
N THR A 244 2.02 12.61 39.07
CA THR A 244 1.60 11.23 39.38
C THR A 244 1.07 10.52 38.12
N PHE A 245 0.16 11.16 37.39
CA PHE A 245 -0.42 10.63 36.15
C PHE A 245 0.65 10.32 35.09
N PHE A 246 1.56 11.25 34.82
CA PHE A 246 2.63 11.03 33.84
C PHE A 246 3.66 10.00 34.31
N THR A 247 3.85 9.83 35.62
CA THR A 247 4.70 8.75 36.15
C THR A 247 4.05 7.38 35.90
N GLU A 248 2.74 7.25 36.10
CA GLU A 248 1.99 6.04 35.78
C GLU A 248 2.02 5.73 34.27
N GLN A 249 1.99 6.76 33.42
CA GLN A 249 2.06 6.63 31.96
C GLN A 249 3.37 5.99 31.46
N LEU A 250 4.49 6.09 32.20
CA LEU A 250 5.75 5.43 31.82
C LEU A 250 5.64 3.90 31.83
N GLY A 251 4.71 3.35 32.60
CA GLY A 251 4.50 1.93 32.74
C GLY A 251 5.60 1.23 33.56
N PRO A 252 5.68 -0.11 33.46
CA PRO A 252 6.62 -0.90 34.25
C PRO A 252 8.08 -0.68 33.82
N ARG A 253 8.98 -0.87 34.79
CA ARG A 253 10.42 -0.89 34.55
C ARG A 253 10.82 -2.14 33.77
N TYR A 254 11.83 -2.00 32.92
CA TYR A 254 12.42 -3.12 32.22
C TYR A 254 13.24 -3.98 33.18
N THR A 255 12.84 -5.24 33.35
CA THR A 255 13.58 -6.25 34.16
C THR A 255 14.13 -7.39 33.31
N GLY A 256 13.88 -7.35 32.00
CA GLY A 256 14.19 -8.41 31.05
C GLY A 256 13.03 -8.65 30.11
N TRP A 257 13.33 -8.94 28.84
CA TRP A 257 12.33 -9.07 27.80
C TRP A 257 11.33 -10.21 28.06
N LYS A 258 11.72 -11.27 28.80
CA LYS A 258 10.84 -12.40 29.15
C LYS A 258 9.66 -12.02 30.03
N ASN A 259 9.83 -11.00 30.88
CA ASN A 259 8.78 -10.54 31.80
C ASN A 259 7.78 -9.58 31.12
N MET A 260 8.09 -9.14 29.90
CA MET A 260 7.25 -8.19 29.17
C MET A 260 5.99 -8.87 28.61
N PRO A 261 4.88 -8.12 28.48
CA PRO A 261 3.71 -8.53 27.70
C PRO A 261 4.08 -9.07 26.31
N LEU A 262 3.30 -10.04 25.82
CA LEU A 262 3.60 -10.75 24.57
C LEU A 262 3.62 -9.80 23.36
N GLU A 263 2.77 -8.79 23.37
CA GLU A 263 2.66 -7.74 22.33
C GLU A 263 3.93 -6.90 22.26
N ARG A 264 4.46 -6.52 23.43
CA ARG A 264 5.71 -5.77 23.56
C ARG A 264 6.89 -6.61 23.12
N ARG A 265 6.93 -7.89 23.52
CA ARG A 265 7.93 -8.87 23.03
C ARG A 265 7.87 -9.05 21.51
N ALA A 266 6.67 -9.17 20.95
CA ALA A 266 6.48 -9.31 19.51
C ALA A 266 7.03 -8.10 18.75
N PHE A 267 6.77 -6.89 19.25
CA PHE A 267 7.37 -5.69 18.67
C PHE A 267 8.90 -5.68 18.81
N LEU A 268 9.44 -6.01 19.98
CA LEU A 268 10.90 -6.11 20.16
C LEU A 268 11.53 -7.11 19.19
N ALA A 269 10.90 -8.25 18.94
CA ALA A 269 11.37 -9.24 17.97
C ALA A 269 11.38 -8.67 16.54
N ILE A 270 10.30 -7.98 16.14
CA ILE A 270 10.20 -7.30 14.84
C ILE A 270 11.34 -6.28 14.67
N ALA A 271 11.55 -5.45 15.69
CA ALA A 271 12.59 -4.41 15.67
C ALA A 271 14.00 -5.00 15.71
N ALA A 272 14.24 -6.04 16.51
CA ALA A 272 15.53 -6.74 16.59
C ALA A 272 15.95 -7.35 15.25
N LEU A 273 15.01 -7.96 14.53
CA LEU A 273 15.23 -8.46 13.18
C LEU A 273 15.55 -7.34 12.18
N PHE A 274 14.89 -6.17 12.28
CA PHE A 274 15.25 -5.01 11.48
C PHE A 274 16.66 -4.50 11.78
N MET A 275 17.06 -4.49 13.06
CA MET A 275 18.38 -4.02 13.49
C MET A 275 19.54 -4.87 12.94
N LYS A 276 19.32 -6.17 12.66
CA LYS A 276 20.28 -7.03 11.95
C LYS A 276 20.62 -6.48 10.55
N GLY A 277 19.65 -5.87 9.87
CA GLY A 277 19.82 -5.21 8.57
C GLY A 277 19.37 -6.05 7.37
N VAL A 278 19.51 -5.47 6.17
CA VAL A 278 19.09 -6.08 4.90
C VAL A 278 20.07 -7.17 4.47
N ASP A 279 21.37 -6.94 4.63
CA ASP A 279 22.43 -7.85 4.15
C ASP A 279 22.38 -9.22 4.84
N SER A 280 21.96 -9.26 6.09
CA SER A 280 21.78 -10.50 6.86
C SER A 280 20.41 -11.16 6.67
N GLY A 281 19.55 -10.61 5.81
CA GLY A 281 18.17 -11.08 5.60
C GLY A 281 17.19 -10.74 6.74
N GLY A 282 17.61 -10.00 7.77
CA GLY A 282 16.80 -9.74 8.96
C GLY A 282 15.54 -8.91 8.67
N VAL A 283 15.64 -7.93 7.77
CA VAL A 283 14.49 -7.13 7.33
C VAL A 283 13.43 -7.99 6.63
N ALA A 284 13.84 -8.94 5.78
CA ALA A 284 12.91 -9.84 5.10
C ALA A 284 12.21 -10.79 6.09
N GLU A 285 12.95 -11.30 7.07
CA GLU A 285 12.40 -12.13 8.14
C GLU A 285 11.40 -11.36 9.00
N SER A 286 11.70 -10.11 9.35
CA SER A 286 10.79 -9.24 10.11
C SER A 286 9.50 -8.95 9.34
N ILE A 287 9.58 -8.69 8.04
CA ILE A 287 8.39 -8.49 7.19
C ILE A 287 7.57 -9.78 7.13
N LYS A 288 8.21 -10.96 7.07
CA LYS A 288 7.53 -12.25 7.11
C LYS A 288 6.82 -12.47 8.45
N LEU A 289 7.45 -12.13 9.56
CA LEU A 289 6.84 -12.19 10.90
C LEU A 289 5.63 -11.26 11.00
N GLN A 290 5.78 -10.00 10.58
CA GLN A 290 4.67 -9.04 10.55
C GLN A 290 3.51 -9.53 9.67
N ARG A 291 3.81 -10.12 8.51
CA ARG A 291 2.78 -10.71 7.63
C ARG A 291 2.03 -11.83 8.35
N GLN A 292 2.72 -12.76 8.99
CA GLN A 292 2.10 -13.87 9.73
C GLN A 292 1.18 -13.36 10.85
N ILE A 293 1.67 -12.43 11.69
CA ILE A 293 0.87 -11.84 12.77
C ILE A 293 -0.43 -11.21 12.22
N ASN A 294 -0.34 -10.52 11.08
CA ASN A 294 -1.48 -9.87 10.46
C ASN A 294 -2.44 -10.83 9.74
N GLU A 295 -1.95 -11.93 9.18
CA GLU A 295 -2.78 -13.01 8.60
C GLU A 295 -3.54 -13.79 9.67
N ASP A 296 -2.90 -14.04 10.80
CA ASP A 296 -3.47 -14.77 11.93
C ASP A 296 -4.41 -13.91 12.78
N PHE A 297 -4.36 -12.59 12.65
CA PHE A 297 -5.20 -11.66 13.39
C PHE A 297 -6.69 -11.83 13.03
N SER A 298 -7.52 -12.14 14.02
CA SER A 298 -8.97 -12.25 13.85
C SER A 298 -9.75 -11.75 15.06
N LEU A 299 -10.72 -10.86 14.81
CA LEU A 299 -11.62 -10.33 15.85
C LEU A 299 -12.72 -11.30 16.30
N LYS A 300 -12.95 -12.42 15.60
CA LYS A 300 -14.00 -13.38 16.00
C LYS A 300 -13.60 -14.26 17.20
N LYS A 301 -12.32 -14.25 17.60
CA LYS A 301 -11.76 -15.08 18.69
C LYS A 301 -11.26 -14.24 19.87
N VAL A 302 -12.02 -13.25 20.32
CA VAL A 302 -11.59 -12.43 21.48
C VAL A 302 -11.81 -13.20 22.78
N LYS A 303 -10.70 -13.74 23.31
CA LYS A 303 -10.38 -13.82 24.76
C LYS A 303 -8.95 -14.30 25.04
N LYS A 304 -8.22 -14.83 24.05
CA LYS A 304 -6.77 -15.09 24.13
C LYS A 304 -6.11 -14.74 22.79
N LEU A 305 -4.94 -14.11 22.86
CA LEU A 305 -4.10 -13.81 21.69
C LEU A 305 -3.55 -15.10 21.07
N THR A 306 -4.38 -15.86 20.35
CA THR A 306 -3.95 -17.09 19.65
C THR A 306 -3.19 -16.83 18.34
N TYR A 307 -2.87 -15.58 18.01
CA TYR A 307 -2.21 -15.19 16.75
C TYR A 307 -0.72 -14.83 16.91
N LEU A 308 -0.22 -14.72 18.15
CA LEU A 308 1.19 -14.51 18.42
C LEU A 308 1.81 -15.84 18.85
N ASP A 309 2.71 -16.38 18.03
CA ASP A 309 3.49 -17.57 18.39
C ASP A 309 4.60 -17.16 19.38
N GLU A 310 4.29 -17.31 20.67
CA GLU A 310 5.19 -16.97 21.77
C GLU A 310 6.54 -17.69 21.67
N ASN A 311 6.56 -18.96 21.26
CA ASN A 311 7.80 -19.74 21.16
C ASN A 311 8.71 -19.15 20.09
N LYS A 312 8.13 -18.83 18.93
CA LYS A 312 8.87 -18.20 17.83
C LYS A 312 9.39 -16.82 18.21
N ILE A 313 8.58 -16.00 18.89
CA ILE A 313 9.00 -14.66 19.35
C ILE A 313 10.17 -14.77 20.34
N ASN A 314 10.06 -15.68 21.32
CA ASN A 314 11.10 -15.89 22.31
C ASN A 314 12.40 -16.40 21.69
N GLN A 315 12.31 -17.29 20.70
CA GLN A 315 13.46 -17.77 19.94
C GLN A 315 14.16 -16.61 19.20
N ILE A 316 13.39 -15.78 18.50
CA ILE A 316 13.96 -14.62 17.79
C ILE A 316 14.66 -13.69 18.77
N LEU A 317 14.05 -13.40 19.92
CA LEU A 317 14.66 -12.52 20.93
C LEU A 317 15.96 -13.11 21.50
N SER A 318 15.99 -14.40 21.85
CA SER A 318 17.20 -15.04 22.38
C SER A 318 18.34 -15.08 21.37
N GLU A 319 18.05 -15.31 20.08
CA GLU A 319 19.06 -15.27 19.00
C GLU A 319 19.63 -13.86 18.76
N ASN A 320 18.86 -12.81 19.08
CA ASN A 320 19.23 -11.42 18.85
C ASN A 320 19.78 -10.70 20.10
N GLU A 321 19.69 -11.32 21.28
CA GLU A 321 20.10 -10.74 22.56
C GLU A 321 21.59 -10.41 22.62
N ALA A 322 22.43 -11.17 21.90
CA ALA A 322 23.87 -10.94 21.80
C ALA A 322 24.26 -9.77 20.89
N LEU A 323 23.31 -9.16 20.16
CA LEU A 323 23.61 -8.02 19.30
C LEU A 323 24.08 -6.83 20.13
N LYS A 324 25.22 -6.23 19.76
CA LYS A 324 25.77 -5.05 20.45
C LYS A 324 24.76 -3.90 20.55
N THR A 325 23.97 -3.68 19.49
CA THR A 325 22.91 -2.67 19.48
C THR A 325 21.80 -2.99 20.48
N PHE A 326 21.44 -4.27 20.62
CA PHE A 326 20.42 -4.72 21.57
C PHE A 326 20.89 -4.45 23.00
N GLN A 327 22.10 -4.91 23.35
CA GLN A 327 22.67 -4.71 24.69
C GLN A 327 22.86 -3.23 25.02
N ARG A 328 23.31 -2.42 24.05
CA ARG A 328 23.41 -0.97 24.24
C ARG A 328 22.05 -0.37 24.60
N LEU A 329 21.00 -0.66 23.84
CA LEU A 329 19.66 -0.11 24.10
C LEU A 329 19.12 -0.56 25.47
N VAL A 330 19.35 -1.82 25.84
CA VAL A 330 18.96 -2.33 27.17
C VAL A 330 19.68 -1.58 28.29
N ASN A 331 20.94 -1.19 28.11
CA ASN A 331 21.69 -0.43 29.11
C ASN A 331 21.33 1.07 29.11
N SER A 332 20.78 1.58 28.01
CA SER A 332 20.44 2.99 27.84
C SER A 332 19.01 3.34 28.29
N HIS A 333 18.14 2.37 28.58
CA HIS A 333 16.73 2.61 28.88
C HIS A 333 16.21 1.78 30.06
N SER A 334 15.53 2.42 31.02
CA SER A 334 15.04 1.79 32.26
C SER A 334 13.60 1.33 32.22
N TYR A 335 12.78 1.87 31.31
CA TYR A 335 11.35 1.55 31.19
C TYR A 335 11.07 0.72 29.94
N GLU A 336 10.05 -0.14 30.00
CA GLU A 336 9.71 -1.00 28.86
C GLU A 336 9.36 -0.19 27.60
N LEU A 337 8.57 0.88 27.76
CA LEU A 337 8.13 1.71 26.65
C LEU A 337 9.26 2.59 26.10
N THR A 338 10.19 3.05 26.93
CA THR A 338 11.33 3.86 26.47
C THR A 338 12.36 2.99 25.73
N LEU A 339 12.57 1.76 26.20
CA LEU A 339 13.34 0.74 25.49
C LEU A 339 12.74 0.46 24.10
N ILE A 340 11.42 0.27 24.04
CA ILE A 340 10.70 0.05 22.77
C ILE A 340 10.88 1.23 21.81
N THR A 341 10.82 2.47 22.29
CA THR A 341 11.12 3.67 21.49
C THR A 341 12.54 3.60 20.93
N GLY A 342 13.54 3.27 21.76
CA GLY A 342 14.93 3.09 21.31
C GLY A 342 15.10 2.00 20.26
N PHE A 343 14.39 0.87 20.41
CA PHE A 343 14.36 -0.21 19.41
C PHE A 343 13.73 0.25 18.09
N MET A 344 12.64 1.01 18.14
CA MET A 344 11.99 1.56 16.94
C MET A 344 12.93 2.51 16.18
N GLU A 345 13.57 3.45 16.87
CA GLU A 345 14.51 4.40 16.29
C GLU A 345 15.76 3.69 15.72
N ALA A 346 16.28 2.68 16.43
CA ALA A 346 17.41 1.87 15.94
C ALA A 346 17.04 1.02 14.71
N ALA A 347 15.84 0.42 14.68
CA ALA A 347 15.34 -0.32 13.53
C ALA A 347 15.16 0.59 12.30
N ARG A 348 14.63 1.80 12.50
CA ARG A 348 14.43 2.79 11.43
C ARG A 348 15.73 3.31 10.80
N LYS A 349 16.86 3.23 11.51
CA LYS A 349 18.19 3.50 10.94
C LYS A 349 18.62 2.46 9.88
N LYS A 350 18.06 1.23 9.91
CA LYS A 350 18.39 0.14 8.98
C LYS A 350 17.40 -0.01 7.82
N GLY A 351 16.16 0.46 7.98
CA GLY A 351 15.14 0.35 6.96
C GLY A 351 13.85 1.06 7.34
N LYS A 352 12.85 1.03 6.46
CA LYS A 352 11.56 1.68 6.71
C LYS A 352 10.64 0.73 7.48
N LEU A 353 10.56 0.91 8.80
CA LEU A 353 9.62 0.20 9.67
C LEU A 353 8.39 1.10 9.94
N TYR A 354 7.27 0.74 9.33
CA TYR A 354 6.02 1.50 9.40
C TYR A 354 5.10 0.97 10.50
N THR A 355 4.56 1.87 11.31
CA THR A 355 3.53 1.55 12.32
C THR A 355 2.22 1.07 11.69
N SER A 356 1.92 1.47 10.45
CA SER A 356 0.78 0.99 9.65
C SER A 356 0.79 -0.52 9.39
N HIS A 357 1.93 -1.19 9.53
CA HIS A 357 2.00 -2.66 9.43
C HIS A 357 1.62 -3.37 10.74
N MET A 358 1.32 -2.62 11.80
CA MET A 358 1.16 -3.12 13.16
C MET A 358 -0.14 -2.62 13.82
N TYR A 359 -1.23 -2.41 13.05
CA TYR A 359 -2.53 -1.98 13.58
C TYR A 359 -3.14 -2.91 14.64
N TRP A 360 -2.70 -4.17 14.69
CA TRP A 360 -3.06 -5.11 15.75
C TRP A 360 -2.62 -4.61 17.15
N ILE A 361 -1.56 -3.81 17.23
CA ILE A 361 -1.09 -3.20 18.50
C ILE A 361 -2.15 -2.27 19.07
N LYS A 362 -2.79 -1.44 18.23
CA LYS A 362 -3.84 -0.51 18.69
C LYS A 362 -4.99 -1.22 19.39
N HIS A 363 -5.29 -2.46 18.99
CA HIS A 363 -6.33 -3.28 19.60
C HIS A 363 -5.94 -3.92 20.93
N THR A 364 -4.64 -4.04 21.22
CA THR A 364 -4.11 -4.88 22.30
C THR A 364 -3.38 -4.10 23.37
N ASP A 365 -2.52 -3.15 22.96
CA ASP A 365 -1.81 -2.26 23.87
C ASP A 365 -1.83 -0.82 23.31
N ARG A 366 -2.76 -0.01 23.84
CA ARG A 366 -2.95 1.39 23.46
C ARG A 366 -1.74 2.26 23.84
N ALA A 367 -1.10 1.99 24.97
CA ALA A 367 0.08 2.72 25.41
C ALA A 367 1.27 2.45 24.48
N LEU A 368 1.45 1.18 24.08
CA LEU A 368 2.43 0.79 23.07
C LEU A 368 2.16 1.47 21.72
N TRP A 369 0.91 1.48 21.26
CA TRP A 369 0.54 2.11 19.99
C TRP A 369 0.97 3.58 19.90
N PHE A 370 0.56 4.40 20.87
CA PHE A 370 0.92 5.82 20.86
C PHE A 370 2.40 6.07 21.12
N THR A 371 3.06 5.19 21.87
CA THR A 371 4.53 5.23 22.02
C THR A 371 5.24 5.06 20.67
N LEU A 372 4.77 4.12 19.84
CA LEU A 372 5.35 3.87 18.51
C LEU A 372 5.02 4.98 17.50
N GLU A 373 3.79 5.50 17.52
CA GLU A 373 3.40 6.64 16.67
C GLU A 373 4.16 7.92 17.04
N ASN A 374 4.52 8.11 18.32
CA ASN A 374 5.35 9.24 18.76
C ASN A 374 6.79 9.20 18.22
N CYS A 375 7.29 8.03 17.81
CA CYS A 375 8.64 7.90 17.28
C CYS A 375 8.78 8.70 15.97
N GLY A 376 9.76 9.61 15.90
CA GLY A 376 9.97 10.52 14.78
C GLY A 376 9.10 11.79 14.79
N SER A 377 8.15 11.96 15.71
CA SER A 377 7.40 13.21 15.87
C SER A 377 8.14 14.23 16.76
N GLN A 378 7.93 15.51 16.49
CA GLN A 378 8.39 16.62 17.34
C GLN A 378 7.45 16.86 18.52
N MET A 379 6.16 16.55 18.37
CA MET A 379 5.13 16.71 19.40
C MET A 379 4.50 15.35 19.69
N PRO A 380 4.58 14.84 20.93
CA PRO A 380 3.98 13.56 21.27
C PRO A 380 2.46 13.70 21.47
N TYR A 381 1.74 12.59 21.23
CA TYR A 381 0.38 12.42 21.75
C TYR A 381 0.37 12.51 23.28
N SER A 382 -0.66 13.15 23.82
CA SER A 382 -0.86 13.37 25.26
C SER A 382 -0.83 12.06 26.07
N GLU A 383 -1.30 10.97 25.47
CA GLU A 383 -1.36 9.60 26.04
C GLU A 383 -0.01 8.88 26.11
N ALA A 384 1.05 9.43 25.50
CA ALA A 384 2.41 8.88 25.57
C ALA A 384 3.49 9.97 25.68
N ALA A 385 3.12 11.15 26.19
CA ALA A 385 4.02 12.30 26.31
C ALA A 385 5.13 12.07 27.36
N ALA A 386 4.82 11.42 28.48
CA ALA A 386 5.78 11.09 29.52
C ALA A 386 6.86 10.14 29.00
N VAL A 387 6.47 9.10 28.24
CA VAL A 387 7.39 8.14 27.63
C VAL A 387 8.38 8.87 26.73
N ARG A 388 7.89 9.82 25.91
CA ARG A 388 8.74 10.61 25.03
C ARG A 388 9.71 11.51 25.82
N ALA A 389 9.21 12.21 26.84
CA ALA A 389 10.03 13.09 27.69
C ALA A 389 11.16 12.30 28.37
N HIS A 390 10.82 11.16 28.97
CA HIS A 390 11.78 10.30 29.64
C HIS A 390 12.79 9.70 28.67
N TYR A 391 12.33 9.17 27.53
CA TYR A 391 13.22 8.64 26.48
C TYR A 391 14.23 9.68 26.00
N LEU A 392 13.79 10.92 25.75
CA LEU A 392 14.70 12.00 25.33
C LEU A 392 15.75 12.30 26.40
N ARG A 393 15.37 12.21 27.68
CA ARG A 393 16.30 12.42 28.78
C ARG A 393 17.32 11.29 28.89
N GLU A 394 16.87 10.03 28.79
CA GLU A 394 17.74 8.85 28.76
C GLU A 394 18.72 8.91 27.58
N GLU A 395 18.25 9.27 26.38
CA GLU A 395 19.09 9.40 25.19
C GLU A 395 20.12 10.54 25.33
N ASN A 396 19.77 11.63 26.00
CA ASN A 396 20.72 12.72 26.25
C ASN A 396 21.83 12.33 27.22
N VAL A 397 21.54 11.50 28.23
CA VAL A 397 22.54 11.03 29.21
C VAL A 397 23.22 9.72 28.74
N GLN A 398 22.66 9.05 27.73
CA GLN A 398 23.12 7.75 27.20
C GLN A 398 23.11 6.63 28.25
N MET A 399 22.24 6.73 29.25
CA MET A 399 22.08 5.73 30.32
C MET A 399 20.61 5.66 30.74
N GLY A 400 20.19 4.47 31.20
CA GLY A 400 18.90 4.30 31.83
C GLY A 400 18.78 5.14 33.10
N LEU A 401 17.67 5.87 33.24
CA LEU A 401 17.38 6.66 34.44
C LEU A 401 16.28 6.01 35.28
N ASP A 402 16.61 5.71 36.54
CA ASP A 402 15.65 5.16 37.50
C ASP A 402 14.55 6.15 37.90
N SER A 403 14.91 7.43 38.00
CA SER A 403 13.98 8.49 38.41
C SER A 403 13.16 8.95 37.21
N PRO A 404 11.82 9.05 37.32
CA PRO A 404 10.96 9.47 36.22
C PRO A 404 11.19 10.94 35.85
N GLU A 405 11.95 11.16 34.78
CA GLU A 405 12.16 12.48 34.18
C GLU A 405 11.04 12.86 33.20
N ILE A 406 9.96 13.44 33.74
CA ILE A 406 8.71 13.76 33.02
C ILE A 406 8.37 15.25 32.97
N HIS A 407 9.24 16.12 33.48
CA HIS A 407 9.00 17.56 33.61
C HIS A 407 8.58 18.20 32.28
N SER A 408 9.26 17.86 31.18
CA SER A 408 8.93 18.40 29.85
C SER A 408 7.52 18.03 29.37
N ALA A 409 6.94 16.91 29.82
CA ALA A 409 5.57 16.54 29.49
C ALA A 409 4.55 17.41 30.24
N ILE A 410 4.84 17.74 31.52
CA ILE A 410 4.02 18.64 32.33
C ILE A 410 4.07 20.06 31.75
N ASP A 411 5.27 20.56 31.45
CA ASP A 411 5.47 21.88 30.85
C ASP A 411 4.78 21.97 29.47
N GLY A 412 4.85 20.90 28.68
CA GLY A 412 4.15 20.81 27.40
C GLY A 412 2.63 20.86 27.54
N LEU A 413 2.07 20.17 28.55
CA LEU A 413 0.63 20.22 28.85
C LEU A 413 0.21 21.61 29.33
N GLU A 414 0.97 22.23 30.23
CA GLU A 414 0.72 23.59 30.73
C GLU A 414 0.76 24.61 29.59
N LYS A 415 1.76 24.52 28.71
CA LYS A 415 1.90 25.38 27.53
C LYS A 415 0.74 25.21 26.56
N PHE A 416 0.31 23.98 26.31
CA PHE A 416 -0.85 23.72 25.45
C PHE A 416 -2.13 24.32 26.04
N LEU A 417 -2.41 24.04 27.31
CA LEU A 417 -3.61 24.53 27.98
C LEU A 417 -3.61 26.06 28.18
N GLY A 418 -2.44 26.67 28.38
CA GLY A 418 -2.31 28.10 28.63
C GLY A 418 -2.10 28.92 27.36
N GLU A 419 -0.91 28.81 26.77
CA GLU A 419 -0.46 29.68 25.68
C GLU A 419 -1.13 29.37 24.34
N THR A 420 -1.37 28.09 24.05
CA THR A 420 -1.86 27.65 22.73
C THR A 420 -3.36 27.83 22.61
N GLU A 421 -4.11 27.37 23.62
CA GLU A 421 -5.57 27.29 23.55
C GLU A 421 -6.30 28.19 24.58
N GLY A 422 -5.60 28.79 25.55
CA GLY A 422 -6.22 29.77 26.47
C GLY A 422 -7.19 29.19 27.52
N TRP A 423 -7.13 27.89 27.81
CA TRP A 423 -7.95 27.25 28.85
C TRP A 423 -7.59 27.70 30.26
N LEU A 424 -6.30 27.93 30.53
CA LEU A 424 -5.84 28.33 31.87
C LEU A 424 -6.28 29.75 32.22
N ALA A 425 -6.66 29.94 33.48
CA ALA A 425 -6.93 31.26 34.02
C ALA A 425 -5.66 32.12 33.97
N LYS A 426 -5.78 33.34 33.46
CA LYS A 426 -4.69 34.31 33.53
C LYS A 426 -4.45 34.64 35.00
N VAL A 427 -3.31 34.20 35.53
CA VAL A 427 -2.86 34.63 36.85
C VAL A 427 -2.59 36.13 36.74
N VAL A 428 -3.46 36.95 37.32
CA VAL A 428 -3.16 38.36 37.51
C VAL A 428 -2.12 38.42 38.62
N ASN A 429 -0.84 38.44 38.23
CA ASN A 429 0.23 38.78 39.16
C ASN A 429 0.00 40.23 39.61
N ASN A 430 -0.62 40.41 40.78
CA ASN A 430 -0.70 41.69 41.48
C ASN A 430 0.68 42.05 42.06
N ASN A 431 1.69 42.16 41.20
CA ASN A 431 2.97 42.77 41.53
C ASN A 431 3.02 44.13 40.83
N VAL A 432 2.38 45.12 41.44
CA VAL A 432 2.65 46.55 41.28
C VAL A 432 2.85 47.14 42.66
#